data_AF-A0AAD8JE56-F1
#
_entry.id   AF-A0AAD8JE56-F1
#
_cell.length_a   1.000
_cell.length_b   1.000
_cell.length_c   1.000
_cell.angle_alpha   90.00
_cell.angle_beta   90.00
_cell.angle_gamma   90.00
#
_symmetry.space_group_name_H-M   'P 1'
#
loop_
_entity.id
_entity.type
_entity.pdbx_description
1 polymer ?
#
loop_
_entity_poly.entity_id
_entity_poly.type
_entity_poly.pdbx_seq_one_letter_code
_entity_poly.pdbx_strand_id
1 'polypeptide(L)'
;MGSRAKKKVRTKPENEGEDRISGLPDELIHKIYSFLDAKEAVQASVLSKRWKLIWTTLPCLGFGRYDSLPFDDISRYTMFIRHVLSNRNHDSHLSELKMYVPEKLTVKQSVSRKRFRGCVIDKFIQYAISHNVQELNIYCSMNYRRKPIQLSTFSSNSMKKLTLDMLLDEDFALDLPALTTLHLKKPYRYNRNVPESLFTFLPALRTLSLDSSDLSEMSFSLRNLTTLHLDHCSLPRRVWDLPSLLSLHLDHINLPENMSEMFSSLVNLKHLTLYLGSGSTERDHSISCPLLLNLDIRTDFHDRSNGKIVVSAPQLCNFSSFGIFSIMVEALELENVDIKLKGWFKYVGNVDKKKYYQRFTSMLSGLRSAKNLSFHLESIEALSEIINIQASVSSTFINLKYLKLPKEYKESSLSGALKSYLLGDCPRATIVTSMAQNNRIHQTRAVSVAAENLVLQVPLADPTKELGDCQYINKTVTVDTVNMGLQEQHVMENSLVDANGANQTDPLVGGVSNDPVSSSKGNRDFGLWQGHEVNSDFVCLLDRIMHKYPKTFEHFTTKYKKLCTMNLNMLCTSLNDFTKISMTEVSSEMIVEYRDVFACLQNQGFDVSWLVNRLNYIEHLRFSKPFVIAKIR
;
A
#
# COMPACT_ATOMS: atom_id res chain seq x y z
N MET A 1 -12.48 27.23 -82.15
CA MET A 1 -13.14 27.12 -80.82
C MET A 1 -12.15 26.45 -79.86
N GLY A 2 -11.44 27.24 -79.06
CA GLY A 2 -10.57 26.73 -77.99
C GLY A 2 -11.12 27.21 -76.66
N SER A 3 -11.69 26.33 -75.85
CA SER A 3 -12.23 26.69 -74.54
C SER A 3 -11.34 26.13 -73.43
N ARG A 4 -10.87 27.07 -72.60
CA ARG A 4 -9.82 26.98 -71.58
C ARG A 4 -10.33 26.17 -70.38
N ALA A 5 -9.67 25.08 -70.03
CA ALA A 5 -9.93 24.34 -68.80
C ALA A 5 -9.59 25.20 -67.58
N LYS A 6 -10.58 25.50 -66.74
CA LYS A 6 -10.42 26.26 -65.50
C LYS A 6 -9.69 25.40 -64.45
N LYS A 7 -8.47 25.81 -64.07
CA LYS A 7 -7.75 25.29 -62.89
C LYS A 7 -8.60 25.56 -61.64
N LYS A 8 -9.03 24.50 -60.94
CA LYS A 8 -9.66 24.58 -59.62
C LYS A 8 -8.60 25.09 -58.63
N VAL A 9 -8.74 26.33 -58.18
CA VAL A 9 -7.93 26.95 -57.13
C VAL A 9 -8.18 26.19 -55.83
N ARG A 10 -7.12 25.67 -55.22
CA ARG A 10 -7.15 25.07 -53.89
C ARG A 10 -7.26 26.21 -52.87
N THR A 11 -8.47 26.52 -52.44
CA THR A 11 -8.74 27.38 -51.29
C THR A 11 -8.11 26.73 -50.05
N LYS A 12 -7.15 27.42 -49.41
CA LYS A 12 -6.71 27.09 -48.05
C LYS A 12 -7.88 27.40 -47.10
N PRO A 13 -8.29 26.49 -46.20
CA PRO A 13 -9.20 26.87 -45.13
C PRO A 13 -8.42 27.76 -44.14
N GLU A 14 -8.74 29.05 -44.14
CA GLU A 14 -8.36 29.98 -43.08
C GLU A 14 -9.24 29.71 -41.85
N ASN A 15 -8.65 29.03 -40.87
CA ASN A 15 -9.05 28.79 -39.46
C ASN A 15 -8.86 27.32 -39.04
N GLU A 16 -7.73 26.71 -39.36
CA GLU A 16 -7.21 25.64 -38.49
C GLU A 16 -6.62 26.35 -37.27
N GLY A 17 -7.31 26.28 -36.13
CA GLY A 17 -6.77 26.79 -34.87
C GLY A 17 -5.36 26.26 -34.66
N GLU A 18 -4.44 27.13 -34.24
CA GLU A 18 -3.03 26.78 -34.04
C GLU A 18 -2.90 25.46 -33.27
N ASP A 19 -2.21 24.47 -33.85
CA ASP A 19 -1.97 23.18 -33.21
C ASP A 19 -0.95 23.34 -32.08
N ARG A 20 -1.47 23.75 -30.93
CA ARG A 20 -0.69 23.98 -29.71
C ARG A 20 -0.27 22.68 -29.03
N ILE A 21 -0.88 21.54 -29.37
CA ILE A 21 -0.63 20.26 -28.70
C ILE A 21 0.59 19.56 -29.29
N SER A 22 0.76 19.58 -30.62
CA SER A 22 1.95 19.01 -31.26
C SER A 22 3.23 19.83 -30.98
N GLY A 23 3.07 21.13 -30.73
CA GLY A 23 4.15 22.06 -30.38
C GLY A 23 4.69 21.94 -28.95
N LEU A 24 4.08 21.14 -28.07
CA LEU A 24 4.53 20.99 -26.68
C LEU A 24 5.92 20.32 -26.58
N PRO A 25 6.84 20.83 -25.74
CA PRO A 25 8.09 20.15 -25.41
C PRO A 25 7.86 18.76 -24.78
N ASP A 26 8.79 17.83 -24.98
CA ASP A 26 8.65 16.44 -24.51
C ASP A 26 8.49 16.37 -22.98
N GLU A 27 9.14 17.27 -22.24
CA GLU A 27 9.01 17.37 -20.79
C GLU A 27 7.56 17.63 -20.34
N LEU A 28 6.85 18.53 -21.04
CA LEU A 28 5.44 18.81 -20.74
C LEU A 28 4.55 17.66 -21.16
N ILE A 29 4.86 17.00 -22.28
CA ILE A 29 4.12 15.82 -22.72
C ILE A 29 4.29 14.70 -21.68
N HIS A 30 5.51 14.40 -21.23
CA HIS A 30 5.78 13.43 -20.16
C HIS A 30 5.04 13.80 -18.86
N LYS A 31 4.97 15.09 -18.51
CA LYS A 31 4.21 15.54 -17.35
C LYS A 31 2.71 15.28 -17.51
N ILE A 32 2.12 15.55 -18.68
CA ILE A 32 0.72 15.22 -18.96
C ILE A 32 0.48 13.71 -18.85
N TYR A 33 1.32 12.91 -19.52
CA TYR A 33 1.23 11.45 -19.48
C TYR A 33 1.41 10.86 -18.08
N SER A 34 2.15 11.53 -17.18
CA SER A 34 2.30 11.07 -15.79
C SER A 34 0.98 11.08 -15.01
N PHE A 35 -0.05 11.75 -15.51
CA PHE A 35 -1.40 11.75 -14.94
C PHE A 35 -2.35 10.77 -15.63
N LEU A 36 -1.93 10.13 -16.73
CA LEU A 36 -2.76 9.24 -17.54
C LEU A 36 -2.52 7.77 -17.17
N ASP A 37 -3.57 6.96 -17.27
CA ASP A 37 -3.41 5.51 -17.27
C ASP A 37 -2.93 4.99 -18.64
N ALA A 38 -2.61 3.69 -18.73
CA ALA A 38 -2.10 3.08 -19.96
C ALA A 38 -3.08 3.21 -21.14
N LYS A 39 -4.40 3.15 -20.88
CA LYS A 39 -5.41 3.25 -21.93
C LYS A 39 -5.47 4.68 -22.47
N GLU A 40 -5.55 5.66 -21.57
CA GLU A 40 -5.56 7.08 -21.92
C GLU A 40 -4.26 7.49 -22.63
N ALA A 41 -3.13 6.98 -22.15
CA ALA A 41 -1.82 7.19 -22.75
C ALA A 41 -1.75 6.66 -24.19
N VAL A 42 -2.22 5.42 -24.42
CA VAL A 42 -2.29 4.85 -25.77
C VAL A 42 -3.31 5.61 -26.63
N GLN A 43 -4.44 6.05 -26.08
CA GLN A 43 -5.41 6.85 -26.83
C GLN A 43 -4.84 8.20 -27.26
N ALA A 44 -4.04 8.85 -26.41
CA ALA A 44 -3.38 10.11 -26.73
C ALA A 44 -2.38 10.00 -27.91
N SER A 45 -2.01 8.78 -28.32
CA SER A 45 -1.21 8.53 -29.53
C SER A 45 -1.85 9.07 -30.83
N VAL A 46 -3.18 9.28 -30.84
CA VAL A 46 -3.91 9.82 -31.99
C VAL A 46 -3.83 11.34 -32.10
N LEU A 47 -3.39 12.04 -31.04
CA LEU A 47 -3.36 13.51 -31.00
C LEU A 47 -2.33 14.10 -31.97
N SER A 48 -1.16 13.46 -32.11
CA SER A 48 -0.17 13.85 -33.12
C SER A 48 0.86 12.74 -33.35
N LYS A 49 1.61 12.84 -34.46
CA LYS A 49 2.72 11.90 -34.76
C LYS A 49 3.78 11.83 -33.65
N ARG A 50 4.03 12.96 -32.96
CA ARG A 50 4.99 13.06 -31.87
C ARG A 50 4.54 12.28 -30.63
N TRP A 51 3.24 12.32 -30.33
CA TRP A 51 2.66 11.65 -29.17
C TRP A 51 2.53 10.14 -29.36
N LYS A 52 2.60 9.67 -30.61
CA LYS A 52 2.34 8.28 -30.99
C LYS A 52 3.14 7.25 -30.19
N LEU A 53 4.42 7.51 -29.92
CA LEU A 53 5.32 6.55 -29.29
C LEU A 53 5.72 6.92 -27.86
N ILE A 54 5.30 8.08 -27.34
CA ILE A 54 5.72 8.54 -26.01
C ILE A 54 5.24 7.59 -24.91
N TRP A 55 4.07 6.98 -25.09
CA TRP A 55 3.57 6.00 -24.12
C TRP A 55 4.49 4.78 -23.96
N THR A 56 5.31 4.45 -24.98
CA THR A 56 6.20 3.28 -24.96
C THR A 56 7.40 3.44 -24.03
N THR A 57 7.70 4.66 -23.57
CA THR A 57 8.85 4.95 -22.70
C THR A 57 8.44 5.47 -21.32
N LEU A 58 7.15 5.36 -20.95
CA LEU A 58 6.67 5.93 -19.69
C LEU A 58 7.23 5.21 -18.47
N PRO A 59 7.80 5.94 -17.49
CA PRO A 59 8.35 5.31 -16.29
C PRO A 59 7.27 4.73 -15.37
N CYS A 60 6.03 5.20 -15.48
CA CYS A 60 4.88 4.72 -14.72
C CYS A 60 3.82 4.19 -15.68
N LEU A 61 3.35 2.96 -15.46
CA LEU A 61 2.32 2.34 -16.27
C LEU A 61 1.21 1.78 -15.38
N GLY A 62 0.01 2.34 -15.49
CA GLY A 62 -1.15 1.90 -14.73
C GLY A 62 -2.25 1.32 -15.60
N PHE A 63 -2.78 0.16 -15.24
CA PHE A 63 -3.96 -0.42 -15.86
C PHE A 63 -5.14 -0.25 -14.89
N GLY A 64 -5.93 0.79 -15.17
CA GLY A 64 -6.99 1.26 -14.29
C GLY A 64 -8.22 0.36 -14.23
N ARG A 65 -9.15 0.77 -13.38
CA ARG A 65 -10.48 0.19 -13.31
C ARG A 65 -11.31 0.74 -14.47
N TYR A 66 -11.27 0.06 -15.61
CA TYR A 66 -12.05 0.46 -16.78
C TYR A 66 -13.55 0.12 -16.58
N ASP A 67 -14.20 0.85 -15.67
CA ASP A 67 -15.60 0.66 -15.25
C ASP A 67 -16.61 0.84 -16.42
N SER A 68 -16.17 1.43 -17.54
CA SER A 68 -16.97 1.66 -18.74
C SER A 68 -16.92 0.54 -19.79
N LEU A 69 -16.21 -0.57 -19.55
CA LEU A 69 -16.19 -1.66 -20.52
C LEU A 69 -17.49 -2.48 -20.44
N PRO A 70 -18.25 -2.63 -21.55
CA PRO A 70 -19.42 -3.48 -21.61
C PRO A 70 -19.12 -4.87 -21.07
N PHE A 71 -20.17 -5.52 -20.55
CA PHE A 71 -20.12 -6.56 -19.55
C PHE A 71 -19.32 -7.85 -19.86
N ASP A 72 -18.62 -7.95 -21.00
CA ASP A 72 -18.16 -9.20 -21.59
C ASP A 72 -16.67 -9.30 -21.94
N ASP A 73 -15.77 -8.56 -21.27
CA ASP A 73 -14.46 -8.34 -21.89
C ASP A 73 -13.20 -8.35 -21.02
N ILE A 74 -13.10 -9.37 -20.18
CA ILE A 74 -11.82 -9.74 -19.58
C ILE A 74 -10.77 -10.01 -20.67
N SER A 75 -11.16 -10.57 -21.81
CA SER A 75 -10.24 -10.96 -22.86
C SER A 75 -9.58 -9.75 -23.54
N ARG A 76 -10.30 -8.67 -23.87
CA ARG A 76 -9.65 -7.46 -24.40
C ARG A 76 -8.91 -6.71 -23.30
N TYR A 77 -9.33 -6.75 -22.02
CA TYR A 77 -8.49 -6.18 -20.94
C TYR A 77 -7.13 -6.89 -20.86
N THR A 78 -7.13 -8.22 -20.83
CA THR A 78 -5.89 -9.01 -20.73
C THR A 78 -5.07 -8.91 -22.02
N MET A 79 -5.72 -8.87 -23.18
CA MET A 79 -5.06 -8.66 -24.47
C MET A 79 -4.49 -7.26 -24.60
N PHE A 80 -5.16 -6.24 -24.05
CA PHE A 80 -4.66 -4.87 -23.99
C PHE A 80 -3.41 -4.80 -23.15
N ILE A 81 -3.42 -5.34 -21.92
CA ILE A 81 -2.23 -5.42 -21.07
C ILE A 81 -1.10 -6.11 -21.81
N ARG A 82 -1.36 -7.30 -22.38
CA ARG A 82 -0.35 -8.03 -23.13
C ARG A 82 0.20 -7.20 -24.29
N HIS A 83 -0.65 -6.53 -25.05
CA HIS A 83 -0.26 -5.71 -26.20
C HIS A 83 0.59 -4.51 -25.76
N VAL A 84 0.19 -3.79 -24.72
CA VAL A 84 0.95 -2.65 -24.18
C VAL A 84 2.32 -3.09 -23.67
N LEU A 85 2.38 -4.15 -22.87
CA LEU A 85 3.65 -4.65 -22.31
C LEU A 85 4.59 -5.21 -23.40
N SER A 86 4.03 -5.85 -24.43
CA SER A 86 4.84 -6.41 -25.54
C SER A 86 5.39 -5.34 -26.49
N ASN A 87 4.67 -4.22 -26.67
CA ASN A 87 5.05 -3.16 -27.61
C ASN A 87 5.71 -1.95 -26.94
N ARG A 88 6.00 -2.04 -25.65
CA ARG A 88 6.78 -1.03 -24.92
C ARG A 88 8.25 -1.06 -25.41
N ASN A 89 8.95 0.07 -25.30
CA ASN A 89 10.41 0.06 -25.40
C ASN A 89 11.01 -0.58 -24.14
N HIS A 90 11.63 -1.76 -24.29
CA HIS A 90 12.20 -2.52 -23.17
C HIS A 90 13.52 -1.95 -22.65
N ASP A 91 14.19 -1.08 -23.43
CA ASP A 91 15.38 -0.34 -22.98
C ASP A 91 15.01 0.84 -22.05
N SER A 92 13.73 1.23 -22.03
CA SER A 92 13.25 2.31 -21.18
C SER A 92 13.00 1.83 -19.75
N HIS A 93 13.50 2.60 -18.77
CA HIS A 93 13.28 2.30 -17.36
C HIS A 93 11.79 2.34 -16.98
N LEU A 94 11.31 1.28 -16.31
CA LEU A 94 9.97 1.19 -15.75
C LEU A 94 10.05 1.22 -14.22
N SER A 95 9.76 2.39 -13.62
CA SER A 95 9.78 2.54 -12.17
C SER A 95 8.55 1.94 -11.50
N GLU A 96 7.37 2.11 -12.10
CA GLU A 96 6.10 1.76 -11.46
C GLU A 96 5.16 1.04 -12.41
N LEU A 97 4.59 -0.07 -11.92
CA LEU A 97 3.61 -0.86 -12.64
C LEU A 97 2.38 -1.11 -11.74
N LYS A 98 1.19 -0.74 -12.24
CA LYS A 98 -0.08 -0.91 -11.50
C LYS A 98 -1.10 -1.71 -12.30
N MET A 99 -1.82 -2.62 -11.67
CA MET A 99 -2.95 -3.35 -12.27
C MET A 99 -4.15 -3.33 -11.33
N TYR A 100 -5.33 -3.04 -11.87
CA TYR A 100 -6.60 -3.37 -11.25
C TYR A 100 -7.14 -4.70 -11.80
N VAL A 101 -7.46 -5.64 -10.93
CA VAL A 101 -7.99 -6.96 -11.29
C VAL A 101 -9.52 -6.93 -11.17
N PRO A 102 -10.26 -6.89 -12.30
CA PRO A 102 -11.72 -6.84 -12.28
C PRO A 102 -12.34 -8.10 -11.68
N GLU A 103 -13.49 -7.94 -11.03
CA GLU A 103 -14.25 -9.03 -10.39
C GLU A 103 -14.48 -10.21 -11.33
N LYS A 104 -14.81 -9.97 -12.59
CA LYS A 104 -15.21 -11.04 -13.52
C LYS A 104 -14.08 -12.02 -13.85
N LEU A 105 -12.80 -11.67 -13.58
CA LEU A 105 -11.68 -12.63 -13.60
C LEU A 105 -11.84 -13.77 -12.56
N THR A 106 -12.83 -13.70 -11.68
CA THR A 106 -13.06 -14.62 -10.55
C THR A 106 -14.19 -15.62 -10.75
N VAL A 107 -15.06 -15.45 -11.75
CA VAL A 107 -16.23 -16.32 -11.94
C VAL A 107 -15.79 -17.64 -12.58
N LYS A 108 -16.17 -18.77 -11.97
CA LYS A 108 -16.07 -20.11 -12.57
C LYS A 108 -16.92 -20.16 -13.84
N GLN A 109 -16.34 -19.80 -14.98
CA GLN A 109 -16.88 -20.16 -16.29
C GLN A 109 -15.98 -21.22 -16.94
N SER A 110 -16.48 -21.85 -18.02
CA SER A 110 -16.04 -23.13 -18.60
C SER A 110 -14.53 -23.45 -18.54
N VAL A 111 -14.23 -24.75 -18.43
CA VAL A 111 -12.88 -25.33 -18.26
C VAL A 111 -11.84 -24.82 -19.27
N SER A 112 -12.25 -24.48 -20.50
CA SER A 112 -11.40 -23.91 -21.55
C SER A 112 -10.87 -22.50 -21.24
N ARG A 113 -11.59 -21.72 -20.42
CA ARG A 113 -11.27 -20.32 -20.07
C ARG A 113 -10.49 -20.15 -18.75
N LYS A 114 -10.29 -21.24 -17.98
CA LYS A 114 -9.47 -21.27 -16.75
C LYS A 114 -7.97 -21.13 -17.03
N ARG A 115 -7.43 -21.80 -18.05
CA ARG A 115 -6.00 -21.73 -18.43
C ARG A 115 -5.57 -20.32 -18.86
N PHE A 116 -6.47 -19.55 -19.47
CA PHE A 116 -6.17 -18.20 -19.99
C PHE A 116 -6.19 -17.09 -18.93
N ARG A 117 -6.90 -17.30 -17.81
CA ARG A 117 -7.06 -16.31 -16.72
C ARG A 117 -6.10 -16.54 -15.56
N GLY A 118 -5.68 -17.79 -15.37
CA GLY A 118 -4.59 -18.22 -14.49
C GLY A 118 -3.35 -17.34 -14.65
N CYS A 119 -2.95 -17.12 -15.90
CA CYS A 119 -1.63 -16.64 -16.26
C CYS A 119 -1.43 -15.13 -16.34
N VAL A 120 -2.48 -14.29 -16.29
CA VAL A 120 -2.30 -12.85 -16.59
C VAL A 120 -1.60 -12.13 -15.44
N ILE A 121 -1.98 -12.44 -14.19
CA ILE A 121 -1.32 -11.88 -13.00
C ILE A 121 0.10 -12.41 -12.93
N ASP A 122 0.31 -13.72 -13.12
CA ASP A 122 1.65 -14.33 -13.10
C ASP A 122 2.56 -13.71 -14.17
N LYS A 123 2.08 -13.55 -15.41
CA LYS A 123 2.82 -12.87 -16.49
C LYS A 123 3.08 -11.40 -16.18
N PHE A 124 2.15 -10.73 -15.52
CA PHE A 124 2.31 -9.34 -15.09
C PHE A 124 3.41 -9.19 -14.03
N ILE A 125 3.44 -10.11 -13.06
CA ILE A 125 4.48 -10.18 -12.03
C ILE A 125 5.83 -10.53 -12.67
N GLN A 126 5.89 -11.55 -13.55
CA GLN A 126 7.10 -11.91 -14.28
C GLN A 126 7.64 -10.76 -15.13
N TYR A 127 6.74 -9.99 -15.77
CA TYR A 127 7.12 -8.78 -16.49
C TYR A 127 7.75 -7.74 -15.55
N ALA A 128 7.13 -7.48 -14.39
CA ALA A 128 7.66 -6.55 -13.40
C ALA A 128 9.06 -6.95 -12.91
N ILE A 129 9.26 -8.25 -12.65
CA ILE A 129 10.56 -8.79 -12.19
C ILE A 129 11.62 -8.68 -13.29
N SER A 130 11.30 -9.12 -14.52
CA SER A 130 12.24 -9.08 -15.65
C SER A 130 12.66 -7.67 -16.07
N HIS A 131 11.84 -6.66 -15.77
CA HIS A 131 12.11 -5.25 -16.09
C HIS A 131 12.57 -4.44 -14.88
N ASN A 132 12.93 -5.10 -13.78
CA ASN A 132 13.47 -4.48 -12.56
C ASN A 132 12.58 -3.35 -11.98
N VAL A 133 11.26 -3.58 -11.99
CA VAL A 133 10.29 -2.58 -11.52
C VAL A 133 10.47 -2.31 -10.02
N GLN A 134 10.49 -1.04 -9.65
CA GLN A 134 10.70 -0.61 -8.26
C GLN A 134 9.39 -0.59 -7.45
N GLU A 135 8.27 -0.26 -8.08
CA GLU A 135 6.95 -0.20 -7.45
C GLU A 135 5.93 -1.07 -8.18
N LEU A 136 5.46 -2.15 -7.55
CA LEU A 136 4.43 -3.01 -8.08
C LEU A 136 3.15 -2.89 -7.25
N ASN A 137 2.04 -2.53 -7.89
CA ASN A 137 0.75 -2.41 -7.24
C ASN A 137 -0.30 -3.28 -7.94
N ILE A 138 -0.86 -4.25 -7.23
CA ILE A 138 -1.92 -5.11 -7.74
C ILE A 138 -3.14 -4.96 -6.83
N TYR A 139 -4.16 -4.28 -7.36
CA TYR A 139 -5.44 -4.07 -6.71
C TYR A 139 -6.45 -5.08 -7.21
N CYS A 140 -7.31 -5.61 -6.35
CA CYS A 140 -8.35 -6.55 -6.77
C CYS A 140 -9.74 -5.99 -6.43
N SER A 141 -10.75 -6.47 -7.14
CA SER A 141 -12.13 -6.23 -6.70
C SER A 141 -12.41 -6.95 -5.37
N MET A 142 -13.23 -6.35 -4.51
CA MET A 142 -13.62 -6.87 -3.18
C MET A 142 -14.13 -8.33 -3.21
N ASN A 143 -14.68 -8.78 -4.34
CA ASN A 143 -15.22 -10.13 -4.52
C ASN A 143 -14.18 -11.12 -5.08
N TYR A 144 -12.88 -10.80 -5.02
CA TYR A 144 -11.82 -11.64 -5.57
C TYR A 144 -11.63 -12.96 -4.81
N ARG A 145 -12.08 -14.07 -5.40
CA ARG A 145 -12.03 -15.43 -4.81
C ARG A 145 -10.93 -16.32 -5.41
N ARG A 146 -9.70 -15.81 -5.56
CA ARG A 146 -8.57 -16.65 -5.99
C ARG A 146 -7.94 -17.35 -4.78
N LYS A 147 -7.20 -18.43 -5.08
CA LYS A 147 -6.33 -19.06 -4.07
C LYS A 147 -5.28 -18.05 -3.61
N PRO A 148 -4.83 -18.13 -2.35
CA PRO A 148 -3.69 -17.37 -1.86
C PRO A 148 -2.49 -17.47 -2.81
N ILE A 149 -1.80 -16.34 -3.04
CA ILE A 149 -0.58 -16.29 -3.85
C ILE A 149 0.61 -16.29 -2.90
N GLN A 150 1.64 -17.07 -3.23
CA GLN A 150 2.87 -17.12 -2.46
C GLN A 150 3.62 -15.79 -2.62
N LEU A 151 4.04 -15.16 -1.51
CA LEU A 151 4.77 -13.89 -1.59
C LEU A 151 6.14 -14.05 -2.28
N SER A 152 6.70 -15.28 -2.30
CA SER A 152 7.89 -15.65 -3.08
C SER A 152 7.75 -15.40 -4.58
N THR A 153 6.53 -15.38 -5.13
CA THR A 153 6.22 -15.05 -6.54
C THR A 153 6.71 -13.65 -6.92
N PHE A 154 6.88 -12.76 -5.93
CA PHE A 154 7.29 -11.38 -6.12
C PHE A 154 8.80 -11.16 -5.92
N SER A 155 9.60 -12.22 -5.73
CA SER A 155 11.04 -12.11 -5.45
C SER A 155 11.75 -11.21 -6.48
N SER A 156 12.44 -10.18 -5.99
CA SER A 156 13.08 -9.15 -6.81
C SER A 156 14.11 -8.37 -5.99
N ASN A 157 15.27 -8.11 -6.60
CA ASN A 157 16.34 -7.31 -6.01
C ASN A 157 16.15 -5.80 -6.19
N SER A 158 15.23 -5.38 -7.07
CA SER A 158 14.99 -3.97 -7.42
C SER A 158 13.70 -3.42 -6.81
N MET A 159 12.79 -4.29 -6.37
CA MET A 159 11.48 -3.91 -5.86
C MET A 159 11.59 -3.25 -4.48
N LYS A 160 11.17 -1.98 -4.41
CA LYS A 160 11.17 -1.16 -3.20
C LYS A 160 9.79 -1.06 -2.55
N LYS A 161 8.73 -1.12 -3.36
CA LYS A 161 7.35 -1.00 -2.89
C LYS A 161 6.45 -2.05 -3.52
N LEU A 162 5.67 -2.71 -2.67
CA LEU A 162 4.73 -3.76 -3.07
C LEU A 162 3.37 -3.49 -2.42
N THR A 163 2.35 -3.26 -3.24
CA THR A 163 0.96 -3.14 -2.81
C THR A 163 0.14 -4.30 -3.34
N LEU A 164 -0.47 -5.07 -2.46
CA LEU A 164 -1.23 -6.27 -2.81
C LEU A 164 -2.60 -6.25 -2.13
N ASP A 165 -3.65 -6.25 -2.94
CA ASP A 165 -5.02 -6.45 -2.51
C ASP A 165 -5.45 -7.90 -2.79
N MET A 166 -4.85 -8.86 -2.06
CA MET A 166 -5.08 -10.28 -2.27
C MET A 166 -4.67 -11.10 -1.04
N LEU A 167 -5.15 -12.34 -0.98
CA LEU A 167 -4.72 -13.30 0.04
C LEU A 167 -3.31 -13.79 -0.26
N LEU A 168 -2.45 -13.76 0.74
CA LEU A 168 -1.12 -14.38 0.71
C LEU A 168 -1.17 -15.75 1.37
N ASP A 169 -0.37 -16.66 0.82
CA ASP A 169 -0.08 -17.95 1.45
C ASP A 169 1.24 -17.86 2.23
N GLU A 170 1.43 -18.76 3.20
CA GLU A 170 2.69 -18.82 3.95
C GLU A 170 3.79 -19.44 3.07
N ASP A 171 4.90 -18.71 2.87
CA ASP A 171 6.07 -19.25 2.17
C ASP A 171 7.39 -18.98 2.91
N PHE A 172 8.30 -19.92 2.69
CA PHE A 172 9.62 -20.00 3.32
C PHE A 172 10.72 -19.31 2.53
N ALA A 173 10.42 -18.89 1.28
CA ALA A 173 11.40 -18.50 0.29
C ALA A 173 11.15 -17.08 -0.24
N LEU A 174 11.30 -16.08 0.61
CA LEU A 174 11.23 -14.66 0.24
C LEU A 174 12.61 -14.09 -0.07
N ASP A 175 12.76 -13.40 -1.21
CA ASP A 175 13.96 -12.64 -1.57
C ASP A 175 13.54 -11.26 -2.09
N LEU A 176 13.29 -10.36 -1.15
CA LEU A 176 12.87 -8.97 -1.37
C LEU A 176 13.79 -8.03 -0.58
N PRO A 177 15.12 -8.05 -0.84
CA PRO A 177 16.11 -7.37 0.00
C PRO A 177 16.00 -5.85 -0.08
N ALA A 178 15.49 -5.31 -1.18
CA ALA A 178 15.32 -3.86 -1.39
C ALA A 178 13.95 -3.33 -0.93
N LEU A 179 13.04 -4.19 -0.46
CA LEU A 179 11.66 -3.79 -0.18
C LEU A 179 11.57 -2.94 1.09
N THR A 180 11.29 -1.66 0.91
CA THR A 180 11.11 -0.69 2.00
C THR A 180 9.65 -0.51 2.40
N THR A 181 8.72 -0.77 1.50
CA THR A 181 7.29 -0.50 1.69
C THR A 181 6.44 -1.71 1.29
N LEU A 182 5.67 -2.24 2.24
CA LEU A 182 4.74 -3.34 2.00
C LEU A 182 3.33 -2.93 2.42
N HIS A 183 2.40 -2.95 1.47
CA HIS A 183 0.99 -2.67 1.70
C HIS A 183 0.17 -3.91 1.38
N LEU A 184 -0.50 -4.49 2.38
CA LEU A 184 -1.35 -5.66 2.25
C LEU A 184 -2.79 -5.28 2.59
N LYS A 185 -3.67 -5.42 1.61
CA LYS A 185 -5.11 -5.25 1.76
C LYS A 185 -5.79 -6.60 1.59
N LYS A 186 -6.64 -6.96 2.55
CA LYS A 186 -7.44 -8.18 2.49
C LYS A 186 -8.89 -7.85 2.17
N PRO A 187 -9.60 -8.67 1.38
CA PRO A 187 -11.02 -8.49 1.19
C PRO A 187 -11.78 -8.73 2.51
N TYR A 188 -12.70 -7.81 2.83
CA TYR A 188 -13.63 -7.85 3.98
C TYR A 188 -14.44 -9.15 3.99
N ARG A 189 -13.88 -10.23 4.57
CA ARG A 189 -14.48 -11.55 4.87
C ARG A 189 -13.44 -12.61 5.23
N TYR A 190 -12.15 -12.35 5.02
CA TYR A 190 -11.08 -13.30 5.34
C TYR A 190 -10.26 -12.83 6.54
N ASN A 191 -10.74 -13.15 7.74
CA ASN A 191 -10.02 -12.91 8.97
C ASN A 191 -9.00 -14.04 9.18
N ARG A 192 -7.88 -14.01 8.46
CA ARG A 192 -6.71 -14.86 8.76
C ARG A 192 -5.58 -14.01 9.32
N ASN A 193 -4.88 -14.58 10.28
CA ASN A 193 -3.66 -14.03 10.85
C ASN A 193 -2.63 -13.76 9.75
N VAL A 194 -1.88 -12.68 9.89
CA VAL A 194 -0.65 -12.49 9.11
C VAL A 194 0.47 -13.16 9.90
N PRO A 195 1.17 -14.17 9.35
CA PRO A 195 2.25 -14.81 10.07
C PRO A 195 3.39 -13.82 10.30
N GLU A 196 3.86 -13.73 11.54
CA GLU A 196 4.94 -12.81 11.91
C GLU A 196 6.25 -13.11 11.19
N SER A 197 6.47 -14.39 10.86
CA SER A 197 7.61 -14.86 10.07
C SER A 197 7.74 -14.13 8.73
N LEU A 198 6.63 -13.69 8.11
CA LEU A 198 6.62 -12.97 6.83
C LEU A 198 7.54 -11.73 6.85
N PHE A 199 7.53 -10.99 7.94
CA PHE A 199 8.26 -9.73 8.04
C PHE A 199 9.74 -9.93 8.38
N THR A 200 10.12 -11.10 8.92
CA THR A 200 11.52 -11.44 9.19
C THR A 200 12.34 -11.58 7.91
N PHE A 201 11.68 -11.77 6.77
CA PHE A 201 12.31 -11.87 5.46
C PHE A 201 12.49 -10.54 4.72
N LEU A 202 12.13 -9.40 5.34
CA LEU A 202 12.12 -8.10 4.67
C LEU A 202 13.12 -7.14 5.34
N PRO A 203 14.42 -7.24 5.00
CA PRO A 203 15.46 -6.57 5.78
C PRO A 203 15.45 -5.04 5.69
N ALA A 204 15.02 -4.53 4.54
CA ALA A 204 14.91 -3.10 4.29
C ALA A 204 13.56 -2.50 4.68
N LEU A 205 12.62 -3.27 5.26
CA LEU A 205 11.27 -2.79 5.52
C LEU A 205 11.30 -1.60 6.50
N ARG A 206 10.64 -0.51 6.11
CA ARG A 206 10.47 0.73 6.89
C ARG A 206 9.01 1.14 7.03
N THR A 207 8.19 0.81 6.03
CA THR A 207 6.77 1.13 5.99
C THR A 207 5.93 -0.12 5.82
N LEU A 208 5.00 -0.35 6.75
CA LEU A 208 4.06 -1.45 6.71
C LEU A 208 2.64 -0.88 6.75
N SER A 209 1.81 -1.28 5.80
CA SER A 209 0.37 -0.99 5.80
C SER A 209 -0.39 -2.31 5.75
N LEU A 210 -1.26 -2.53 6.73
CA LEU A 210 -2.15 -3.69 6.78
C LEU A 210 -3.60 -3.21 6.85
N ASP A 211 -4.45 -3.80 6.02
CA ASP A 211 -5.88 -3.54 6.00
C ASP A 211 -6.65 -4.85 6.22
N SER A 212 -7.63 -4.82 7.12
CA SER A 212 -8.56 -5.91 7.42
C SER A 212 -7.85 -7.20 7.86
N SER A 213 -6.82 -7.07 8.70
CA SER A 213 -6.00 -8.19 9.19
C SER A 213 -6.12 -8.44 10.69
N ASP A 214 -6.13 -9.72 11.09
CA ASP A 214 -6.06 -10.09 12.50
C ASP A 214 -4.61 -10.11 13.01
N LEU A 215 -4.31 -9.25 13.99
CA LEU A 215 -3.00 -9.16 14.63
C LEU A 215 -3.06 -9.52 16.11
N SER A 216 -4.17 -10.08 16.60
CA SER A 216 -4.40 -10.33 18.04
C SER A 216 -3.31 -11.20 18.68
N GLU A 217 -2.81 -12.20 17.94
CA GLU A 217 -1.81 -13.17 18.37
C GLU A 217 -0.36 -12.76 18.04
N MET A 218 -0.16 -11.63 17.35
CA MET A 218 1.16 -11.22 16.87
C MET A 218 1.98 -10.57 17.99
N SER A 219 3.28 -10.89 18.10
CA SER A 219 4.14 -10.24 19.10
C SER A 219 4.56 -8.82 18.71
N PHE A 220 4.56 -8.55 17.39
CA PHE A 220 4.70 -7.22 16.81
C PHE A 220 6.03 -6.52 17.15
N SER A 221 7.14 -7.27 17.02
CA SER A 221 8.51 -6.77 17.23
C SER A 221 9.20 -6.48 15.89
N LEU A 222 9.01 -5.26 15.37
CA LEU A 222 9.58 -4.80 14.09
C LEU A 222 10.50 -3.59 14.31
N ARG A 223 11.74 -3.86 14.71
CA ARG A 223 12.67 -2.82 15.21
C ARG A 223 13.09 -1.75 14.20
N ASN A 224 13.09 -2.08 12.91
CA ASN A 224 13.49 -1.15 11.85
C ASN A 224 12.31 -0.36 11.26
N LEU A 225 11.08 -0.63 11.70
CA LEU A 225 9.89 -0.01 11.15
C LEU A 225 9.78 1.45 11.59
N THR A 226 9.64 2.37 10.63
CA THR A 226 9.50 3.81 10.89
C THR A 226 8.06 4.28 10.72
N THR A 227 7.28 3.57 9.91
CA THR A 227 5.89 3.92 9.61
C THR A 227 5.00 2.69 9.64
N LEU A 228 3.91 2.79 10.39
CA LEU A 228 2.90 1.75 10.47
C LEU A 228 1.52 2.34 10.19
N HIS A 229 0.78 1.67 9.31
CA HIS A 229 -0.60 1.97 9.02
C HIS A 229 -1.45 0.71 9.17
N LEU A 230 -2.44 0.77 10.04
CA LEU A 230 -3.37 -0.32 10.30
C LEU A 230 -4.78 0.20 10.02
N ASP A 231 -5.53 -0.49 9.19
CA ASP A 231 -6.90 -0.14 8.80
C ASP A 231 -7.83 -1.34 9.04
N HIS A 232 -8.93 -1.17 9.77
CA HIS A 232 -9.87 -2.26 10.12
C HIS A 232 -9.18 -3.52 10.72
N CYS A 233 -8.06 -3.35 11.44
CA CYS A 233 -7.30 -4.44 12.05
C CYS A 233 -7.70 -4.69 13.52
N SER A 234 -7.67 -5.95 13.96
CA SER A 234 -7.66 -6.27 15.39
C SER A 234 -6.23 -6.18 15.93
N LEU A 235 -6.03 -5.38 16.98
CA LEU A 235 -4.71 -5.13 17.54
C LEU A 235 -4.26 -6.24 18.50
N PRO A 236 -2.94 -6.50 18.59
CA PRO A 236 -2.42 -7.37 19.63
C PRO A 236 -2.65 -6.77 21.02
N ARG A 237 -2.95 -7.64 21.98
CA ARG A 237 -3.07 -7.25 23.40
C ARG A 237 -1.71 -7.06 24.07
N ARG A 238 -0.62 -7.49 23.44
CA ARG A 238 0.74 -7.34 23.97
C ARG A 238 1.27 -5.94 23.64
N VAL A 239 2.20 -5.45 24.47
CA VAL A 239 2.89 -4.17 24.24
C VAL A 239 3.77 -4.27 22.98
N TRP A 240 3.79 -3.23 22.16
CA TRP A 240 4.50 -3.22 20.88
C TRP A 240 5.99 -2.92 21.06
N ASP A 241 6.87 -3.71 20.43
CA ASP A 241 8.33 -3.45 20.39
C ASP A 241 8.71 -2.81 19.05
N LEU A 242 8.46 -1.50 18.93
CA LEU A 242 8.71 -0.71 17.72
C LEU A 242 9.61 0.51 18.00
N PRO A 243 10.88 0.30 18.39
CA PRO A 243 11.76 1.36 18.85
C PRO A 243 12.06 2.44 17.80
N SER A 244 12.01 2.13 16.49
CA SER A 244 12.29 3.10 15.43
C SER A 244 11.04 3.79 14.87
N LEU A 245 9.85 3.55 15.44
CA LEU A 245 8.60 4.04 14.89
C LEU A 245 8.47 5.56 15.06
N LEU A 246 8.29 6.26 13.94
CA LEU A 246 8.13 7.71 13.89
C LEU A 246 6.69 8.12 13.56
N SER A 247 5.96 7.31 12.80
CA SER A 247 4.60 7.60 12.35
C SER A 247 3.68 6.40 12.52
N LEU A 248 2.54 6.60 13.17
CA LEU A 248 1.53 5.59 13.41
C LEU A 248 0.16 6.09 12.93
N HIS A 249 -0.50 5.29 12.10
CA HIS A 249 -1.85 5.54 11.62
C HIS A 249 -2.74 4.34 11.96
N LEU A 250 -3.78 4.57 12.76
CA LEU A 250 -4.76 3.58 13.16
C LEU A 250 -6.11 4.02 12.62
N ASP A 251 -6.66 3.27 11.67
CA ASP A 251 -7.90 3.58 10.96
C ASP A 251 -9.00 2.54 11.24
N HIS A 252 -10.20 2.98 11.63
CA HIS A 252 -11.35 2.12 12.00
C HIS A 252 -11.00 0.96 12.96
N ILE A 253 -10.23 1.24 14.01
CA ILE A 253 -9.75 0.21 14.94
C ILE A 253 -10.51 0.24 16.27
N ASN A 254 -10.80 -0.94 16.81
CA ASN A 254 -11.26 -1.09 18.20
C ASN A 254 -10.05 -1.02 19.14
N LEU A 255 -10.01 0.04 19.95
CA LEU A 255 -8.91 0.29 20.88
C LEU A 255 -8.95 -0.71 22.06
N PRO A 256 -7.85 -1.43 22.36
CA PRO A 256 -7.78 -2.36 23.47
C PRO A 256 -7.64 -1.64 24.82
N GLU A 257 -7.94 -2.33 25.92
CA GLU A 257 -7.94 -1.75 27.28
C GLU A 257 -6.56 -1.25 27.73
N ASN A 258 -5.48 -1.88 27.27
CA ASN A 258 -4.10 -1.56 27.64
C ASN A 258 -3.43 -0.49 26.74
N MET A 259 -4.22 0.30 26.02
CA MET A 259 -3.72 1.28 25.04
C MET A 259 -2.75 2.33 25.64
N SER A 260 -2.94 2.75 26.90
CA SER A 260 -2.03 3.69 27.56
C SER A 260 -0.59 3.15 27.66
N GLU A 261 -0.45 1.86 27.99
CA GLU A 261 0.85 1.17 28.04
C GLU A 261 1.45 1.01 26.64
N MET A 262 0.60 0.80 25.63
CA MET A 262 1.03 0.70 24.24
C MET A 262 1.61 2.03 23.75
N PHE A 263 0.89 3.15 23.91
CA PHE A 263 1.39 4.44 23.45
C PHE A 263 2.63 4.92 24.22
N SER A 264 2.71 4.64 25.52
CA SER A 264 3.89 4.99 26.33
C SER A 264 5.15 4.21 25.93
N SER A 265 5.00 3.00 25.37
CA SER A 265 6.13 2.23 24.80
C SER A 265 6.71 2.83 23.51
N LEU A 266 5.94 3.64 22.78
CA LEU A 266 6.34 4.23 21.48
C LEU A 266 7.13 5.54 21.69
N VAL A 267 8.28 5.43 22.35
CA VAL A 267 9.06 6.58 22.83
C VAL A 267 9.56 7.55 21.74
N ASN A 268 9.73 7.07 20.50
CA ASN A 268 10.23 7.85 19.36
C ASN A 268 9.12 8.37 18.42
N LEU A 269 7.85 8.12 18.75
CA LEU A 269 6.72 8.48 17.90
C LEU A 269 6.58 10.00 17.78
N LYS A 270 6.55 10.51 16.54
CA LYS A 270 6.41 11.93 16.21
C LYS A 270 5.05 12.28 15.61
N HIS A 271 4.41 11.33 14.95
CA HIS A 271 3.15 11.51 14.26
C HIS A 271 2.17 10.40 14.62
N LEU A 272 0.97 10.78 15.08
CA LEU A 272 -0.10 9.85 15.40
C LEU A 272 -1.39 10.28 14.69
N THR A 273 -2.00 9.36 13.96
CA THR A 273 -3.36 9.51 13.43
C THR A 273 -4.25 8.42 13.98
N LEU A 274 -5.37 8.80 14.57
CA LEU A 274 -6.37 7.90 15.12
C LEU A 274 -7.71 8.15 14.45
N TYR A 275 -8.30 7.13 13.86
CA TYR A 275 -9.70 7.12 13.48
C TYR A 275 -10.47 6.23 14.46
N LEU A 276 -11.36 6.86 15.22
CA LEU A 276 -12.15 6.23 16.25
C LEU A 276 -13.52 5.90 15.64
N GLY A 277 -13.73 4.62 15.37
CA GLY A 277 -15.01 4.11 14.86
C GLY A 277 -16.11 4.13 15.92
N SER A 278 -17.36 3.91 15.51
CA SER A 278 -18.53 3.84 16.40
C SER A 278 -18.30 2.90 17.62
N GLY A 279 -18.40 3.44 18.84
CA GLY A 279 -18.29 2.67 20.09
C GLY A 279 -16.87 2.55 20.66
N SER A 280 -15.85 2.98 19.92
CA SER A 280 -14.44 2.92 20.37
C SER A 280 -14.13 3.84 21.56
N THR A 281 -14.97 4.84 21.83
CA THR A 281 -14.82 5.92 22.80
C THR A 281 -15.81 5.79 23.97
N GLU A 282 -16.43 4.62 24.20
CA GLU A 282 -17.29 4.41 25.37
C GLU A 282 -16.56 4.58 26.71
N ARG A 283 -15.22 4.49 26.68
CA ARG A 283 -14.33 4.61 27.84
C ARG A 283 -13.32 5.73 27.63
N ASP A 284 -12.71 6.14 28.73
CA ASP A 284 -11.63 7.13 28.71
C ASP A 284 -10.35 6.51 28.16
N HIS A 285 -9.66 7.27 27.32
CA HIS A 285 -8.43 6.85 26.65
C HIS A 285 -7.30 7.80 26.99
N SER A 286 -6.11 7.26 27.27
CA SER A 286 -4.92 8.06 27.54
C SER A 286 -3.88 7.87 26.45
N ILE A 287 -3.45 8.97 25.85
CA ILE A 287 -2.37 9.01 24.86
C ILE A 287 -1.16 9.63 25.54
N SER A 288 -0.18 8.79 25.90
CA SER A 288 1.08 9.20 26.50
C SER A 288 2.23 8.95 25.53
N CYS A 289 2.75 10.00 24.91
CA CYS A 289 3.86 9.90 23.95
C CYS A 289 4.84 11.06 24.15
N PRO A 290 6.08 10.82 24.62
CA PRO A 290 6.98 11.90 25.07
C PRO A 290 7.48 12.81 23.93
N LEU A 291 7.68 12.26 22.72
CA LEU A 291 8.23 12.99 21.56
C LEU A 291 7.19 13.30 20.47
N LEU A 292 5.90 13.17 20.78
CA LEU A 292 4.83 13.36 19.81
C LEU A 292 4.73 14.83 19.42
N LEU A 293 4.85 15.11 18.12
CA LEU A 293 4.79 16.47 17.56
C LEU A 293 3.44 16.76 16.89
N ASN A 294 2.81 15.73 16.31
CA ASN A 294 1.59 15.86 15.51
C ASN A 294 0.56 14.80 15.90
N LEU A 295 -0.66 15.24 16.20
CA LEU A 295 -1.80 14.39 16.54
C LEU A 295 -3.00 14.73 15.63
N ASP A 296 -3.50 13.76 14.86
CA ASP A 296 -4.75 13.86 14.10
C ASP A 296 -5.77 12.86 14.64
N ILE A 297 -6.92 13.32 15.13
CA ILE A 297 -7.99 12.45 15.64
C ILE A 297 -9.24 12.63 14.78
N ARG A 298 -9.80 11.53 14.32
CA ARG A 298 -11.00 11.48 13.49
C ARG A 298 -12.06 10.60 14.14
N THR A 299 -13.32 10.97 14.02
CA THR A 299 -14.45 10.21 14.57
C THR A 299 -15.59 10.06 13.58
N ASP A 300 -16.38 9.00 13.74
CA ASP A 300 -17.59 8.76 12.95
C ASP A 300 -18.76 9.68 13.37
N PHE A 301 -19.58 10.07 12.39
CA PHE A 301 -20.79 10.88 12.61
C PHE A 301 -21.83 10.24 13.55
N HIS A 302 -21.79 8.91 13.69
CA HIS A 302 -22.72 8.14 14.50
C HIS A 302 -22.19 7.84 15.90
N ASP A 303 -21.00 8.33 16.25
CA ASP A 303 -20.38 8.01 17.53
C ASP A 303 -21.12 8.70 18.70
N ARG A 304 -21.86 7.89 19.47
CA ARG A 304 -22.67 8.34 20.62
C ARG A 304 -21.93 8.24 21.95
N SER A 305 -20.71 7.74 21.92
CA SER A 305 -19.79 7.61 23.04
C SER A 305 -19.60 8.88 23.88
N ASN A 306 -19.22 8.71 25.14
CA ASN A 306 -19.00 9.81 26.11
C ASN A 306 -17.58 9.84 26.67
N GLY A 307 -16.73 8.87 26.31
CA GLY A 307 -15.38 8.75 26.84
C GLY A 307 -14.52 9.94 26.45
N LYS A 308 -13.56 10.22 27.32
CA LYS A 308 -12.66 11.35 27.25
C LYS A 308 -11.27 10.89 26.82
N ILE A 309 -10.69 11.63 25.87
CA ILE A 309 -9.31 11.41 25.44
C ILE A 309 -8.42 12.35 26.25
N VAL A 310 -7.53 11.80 27.07
CA VAL A 310 -6.51 12.54 27.81
C VAL A 310 -5.20 12.43 27.04
N VAL A 311 -4.59 13.57 26.72
CA VAL A 311 -3.34 13.64 25.96
C VAL A 311 -2.23 14.19 26.84
N SER A 312 -1.22 13.36 27.10
CA SER A 312 0.00 13.69 27.84
C SER A 312 1.19 13.56 26.90
N ALA A 313 1.47 14.62 26.16
CA ALA A 313 2.48 14.63 25.09
C ALA A 313 3.27 15.94 25.09
N PRO A 314 4.34 16.07 25.91
CA PRO A 314 4.96 17.36 26.25
C PRO A 314 5.53 18.16 25.08
N GLN A 315 5.78 17.52 23.93
CA GLN A 315 6.31 18.15 22.72
C GLN A 315 5.23 18.39 21.65
N LEU A 316 3.95 18.20 21.97
CA LEU A 316 2.86 18.30 20.99
C LEU A 316 2.71 19.75 20.48
N CYS A 317 3.06 19.96 19.22
CA CYS A 317 2.92 21.27 18.56
C CYS A 317 1.63 21.37 17.77
N ASN A 318 1.27 20.32 17.04
CA ASN A 318 0.19 20.35 16.05
C ASN A 318 -0.92 19.35 16.40
N PHE A 319 -2.15 19.85 16.45
CA PHE A 319 -3.34 19.05 16.65
C PHE A 319 -4.34 19.30 15.51
N SER A 320 -4.87 18.24 14.94
CA SER A 320 -5.95 18.26 13.95
C SER A 320 -7.09 17.37 14.44
N SER A 321 -8.32 17.83 14.24
CA SER A 321 -9.50 17.02 14.49
C SER A 321 -10.42 16.94 13.28
N PHE A 322 -11.00 15.77 13.05
CA PHE A 322 -12.16 15.59 12.19
C PHE A 322 -13.30 14.98 13.02
N GLY A 323 -14.26 15.83 13.41
CA GLY A 323 -15.41 15.42 14.21
C GLY A 323 -15.41 15.93 15.65
N ILE A 324 -16.39 15.44 16.41
CA ILE A 324 -16.71 15.91 17.77
C ILE A 324 -16.46 14.78 18.76
N PHE A 325 -15.64 15.03 19.77
CA PHE A 325 -15.31 14.10 20.86
C PHE A 325 -14.79 14.86 22.08
N SER A 326 -14.80 14.23 23.26
CA SER A 326 -14.26 14.84 24.48
C SER A 326 -12.75 14.66 24.53
N ILE A 327 -12.01 15.75 24.71
CA ILE A 327 -10.55 15.75 24.80
C ILE A 327 -10.08 16.66 25.94
N MET A 328 -8.95 16.30 26.56
CA MET A 328 -8.21 17.14 27.48
C MET A 328 -6.72 17.01 27.17
N VAL A 329 -6.08 18.13 26.84
CA VAL A 329 -4.63 18.17 26.62
C VAL A 329 -3.96 18.75 27.88
N GLU A 330 -3.11 17.97 28.52
CA GLU A 330 -2.52 18.32 29.82
C GLU A 330 -1.37 19.31 29.68
N ALA A 331 -1.54 20.51 30.26
CA ALA A 331 -0.46 21.49 30.52
C ALA A 331 0.49 21.79 29.33
N LEU A 332 -0.05 21.83 28.11
CA LEU A 332 0.71 21.96 26.87
C LEU A 332 0.35 23.22 26.09
N GLU A 333 1.37 23.95 25.61
CA GLU A 333 1.15 25.04 24.66
C GLU A 333 1.03 24.47 23.23
N LEU A 334 -0.20 24.27 22.77
CA LEU A 334 -0.47 23.85 21.41
C LEU A 334 -0.16 25.00 20.44
N GLU A 335 0.75 24.78 19.50
CA GLU A 335 1.10 25.80 18.51
C GLU A 335 0.00 25.94 17.47
N ASN A 336 -0.43 24.83 16.87
CA ASN A 336 -1.44 24.83 15.80
C ASN A 336 -2.58 23.85 16.11
N VAL A 337 -3.81 24.34 16.07
CA VAL A 337 -5.04 23.57 16.24
C VAL A 337 -5.92 23.77 15.02
N ASP A 338 -6.30 22.68 14.36
CA ASP A 338 -7.14 22.68 13.15
C ASP A 338 -8.39 21.82 13.36
N ILE A 339 -9.58 22.41 13.21
CA ILE A 339 -10.86 21.77 13.57
C ILE A 339 -11.76 21.62 12.35
N LYS A 340 -12.14 20.37 12.05
CA LYS A 340 -12.92 19.99 10.86
C LYS A 340 -14.21 19.27 11.24
N LEU A 341 -15.36 19.78 10.79
CA LEU A 341 -16.68 19.17 11.03
C LEU A 341 -17.48 18.87 9.74
N LYS A 342 -16.82 18.71 8.60
CA LYS A 342 -17.51 18.55 7.31
C LYS A 342 -18.52 17.39 7.33
N GLY A 343 -19.79 17.68 7.02
CA GLY A 343 -20.92 16.75 6.97
C GLY A 343 -21.62 16.49 8.31
N TRP A 344 -21.12 17.01 9.44
CA TRP A 344 -21.54 16.55 10.78
C TRP A 344 -22.99 16.87 11.14
N PHE A 345 -23.50 18.02 10.71
CA PHE A 345 -24.84 18.47 11.07
C PHE A 345 -25.89 18.25 9.97
N LYS A 346 -25.50 17.65 8.84
CA LYS A 346 -26.36 17.54 7.65
C LYS A 346 -27.58 16.63 7.86
N TYR A 347 -27.47 15.62 8.73
CA TYR A 347 -28.51 14.60 8.94
C TYR A 347 -28.91 14.42 10.41
N VAL A 348 -28.54 15.36 11.29
CA VAL A 348 -28.79 15.27 12.74
C VAL A 348 -30.09 16.00 13.09
N GLY A 349 -31.02 15.32 13.75
CA GLY A 349 -32.27 15.91 14.25
C GLY A 349 -32.03 16.95 15.36
N ASN A 350 -32.97 17.89 15.54
CA ASN A 350 -32.80 19.03 16.45
C ASN A 350 -32.51 18.65 17.91
N VAL A 351 -33.06 17.54 18.41
CA VAL A 351 -32.84 17.09 19.80
C VAL A 351 -31.39 16.61 20.00
N ASP A 352 -30.84 15.89 19.02
CA ASP A 352 -29.47 15.39 19.08
C ASP A 352 -28.43 16.52 18.89
N LYS A 353 -28.77 17.56 18.11
CA LYS A 353 -27.89 18.72 17.89
C LYS A 353 -27.43 19.37 19.18
N LYS A 354 -28.32 19.57 20.17
CA LYS A 354 -27.96 20.19 21.46
C LYS A 354 -26.87 19.40 22.19
N LYS A 355 -26.93 18.07 22.15
CA LYS A 355 -25.91 17.19 22.76
C LYS A 355 -24.57 17.32 22.04
N TYR A 356 -24.57 17.33 20.71
CA TYR A 356 -23.35 17.54 19.92
C TYR A 356 -22.73 18.92 20.14
N TYR A 357 -23.55 19.96 20.29
CA TYR A 357 -23.09 21.31 20.61
C TYR A 357 -22.40 21.39 21.97
N GLN A 358 -22.98 20.78 23.01
CA GLN A 358 -22.35 20.70 24.33
C GLN A 358 -21.02 19.93 24.29
N ARG A 359 -20.94 18.86 23.51
CA ARG A 359 -19.69 18.11 23.32
C ARG A 359 -18.66 18.92 22.55
N PHE A 360 -19.09 19.68 21.53
CA PHE A 360 -18.18 20.51 20.76
C PHE A 360 -17.61 21.66 21.59
N THR A 361 -18.41 22.33 22.43
CA THR A 361 -17.88 23.36 23.34
C THR A 361 -16.94 22.77 24.40
N SER A 362 -17.26 21.58 24.94
CA SER A 362 -16.36 20.85 25.83
C SER A 362 -15.03 20.47 25.15
N MET A 363 -15.07 20.04 23.90
CA MET A 363 -13.87 19.76 23.09
C MET A 363 -12.99 21.00 22.95
N LEU A 364 -13.58 22.15 22.60
CA LEU A 364 -12.86 23.41 22.49
C LEU A 364 -12.22 23.83 23.82
N SER A 365 -12.91 23.62 24.95
CA SER A 365 -12.35 23.88 26.28
C SER A 365 -11.13 23.02 26.61
N GLY A 366 -11.07 21.79 26.08
CA GLY A 366 -9.92 20.91 26.21
C GLY A 366 -8.70 21.36 25.42
N LEU A 367 -8.88 22.31 24.49
CA LEU A 367 -7.88 22.87 23.58
C LEU A 367 -7.57 24.35 23.88
N ARG A 368 -7.93 24.84 25.08
CA ARG A 368 -7.81 26.25 25.51
C ARG A 368 -6.42 26.88 25.37
N SER A 369 -5.37 26.08 25.32
CA SER A 369 -3.97 26.52 25.27
C SER A 369 -3.45 26.81 23.86
N ALA A 370 -4.29 26.68 22.83
CA ALA A 370 -3.94 26.91 21.43
C ALA A 370 -3.41 28.33 21.16
N LYS A 371 -2.30 28.44 20.40
CA LYS A 371 -1.76 29.71 19.87
C LYS A 371 -2.35 30.07 18.52
N ASN A 372 -2.44 29.10 17.61
CA ASN A 372 -3.00 29.28 16.27
C ASN A 372 -4.20 28.36 16.10
N LEU A 373 -5.38 28.94 15.90
CA LEU A 373 -6.62 28.18 15.74
C LEU A 373 -7.15 28.33 14.31
N SER A 374 -7.45 27.22 13.66
CA SER A 374 -7.97 27.14 12.29
C SER A 374 -9.30 26.39 12.31
N PHE A 375 -10.31 26.97 11.67
CA PHE A 375 -11.60 26.32 11.46
C PHE A 375 -11.84 26.06 9.98
N HIS A 376 -12.47 24.93 9.69
CA HIS A 376 -13.19 24.73 8.43
C HIS A 376 -14.55 25.42 8.45
N LEU A 377 -15.13 25.69 7.26
CA LEU A 377 -16.37 26.43 7.09
C LEU A 377 -17.51 25.92 7.97
N GLU A 378 -17.82 24.63 7.88
CA GLU A 378 -18.90 24.04 8.69
C GLU A 378 -18.60 24.07 10.20
N SER A 379 -17.33 24.08 10.60
CA SER A 379 -16.94 24.14 12.01
C SER A 379 -17.25 25.50 12.63
N ILE A 380 -16.95 26.60 11.92
CA ILE A 380 -17.21 27.96 12.40
C ILE A 380 -18.71 28.31 12.32
N GLU A 381 -19.42 27.80 11.30
CA GLU A 381 -20.88 27.94 11.18
C GLU A 381 -21.59 27.25 12.33
N ALA A 382 -21.20 26.00 12.65
CA ALA A 382 -21.75 25.28 13.79
C ALA A 382 -21.51 26.04 15.10
N LEU A 383 -20.30 26.58 15.31
CA LEU A 383 -20.00 27.38 16.51
C LEU A 383 -20.85 28.66 16.59
N SER A 384 -21.08 29.32 15.46
CA SER A 384 -21.95 30.49 15.40
C SER A 384 -23.40 30.15 15.78
N GLU A 385 -23.91 29.00 15.34
CA GLU A 385 -25.24 28.52 15.69
C GLU A 385 -25.36 28.25 17.20
N ILE A 386 -24.34 27.62 17.80
CA ILE A 386 -24.29 27.34 19.24
C ILE A 386 -24.40 28.61 20.07
N ILE A 387 -23.59 29.61 19.75
CA ILE A 387 -23.51 30.85 20.55
C ILE A 387 -24.79 31.68 20.41
N ASN A 388 -25.45 31.64 19.25
CA ASN A 388 -26.75 32.27 19.09
C ASN A 388 -27.83 31.61 19.99
N ILE A 389 -27.69 30.31 20.27
CA ILE A 389 -28.61 29.55 21.12
C ILE A 389 -28.24 29.70 22.62
N GLN A 390 -26.95 29.78 22.95
CA GLN A 390 -26.43 29.88 24.31
C GLN A 390 -25.94 31.31 24.61
N ALA A 391 -26.80 32.15 25.17
CA ALA A 391 -26.55 33.58 25.41
C ALA A 391 -25.44 33.93 26.43
N SER A 392 -24.72 32.96 27.02
CA SER A 392 -23.71 33.22 28.06
C SER A 392 -22.55 32.22 28.05
N VAL A 393 -21.81 32.09 26.95
CA VAL A 393 -20.60 31.25 26.93
C VAL A 393 -19.37 32.10 27.22
N SER A 394 -18.64 31.77 28.29
CA SER A 394 -17.37 32.42 28.64
C SER A 394 -16.29 32.13 27.60
N SER A 395 -15.33 33.04 27.46
CA SER A 395 -14.19 32.85 26.56
C SER A 395 -13.46 31.54 26.88
N THR A 396 -13.05 30.83 25.82
CA THR A 396 -12.52 29.46 25.95
C THR A 396 -11.00 29.39 25.80
N PHE A 397 -10.40 30.28 25.00
CA PHE A 397 -8.97 30.26 24.70
C PHE A 397 -8.22 31.32 25.49
N ILE A 398 -7.04 30.96 26.01
CA ILE A 398 -6.24 31.84 26.88
C ILE A 398 -4.91 32.30 26.25
N ASN A 399 -4.42 31.61 25.22
CA ASN A 399 -3.09 31.82 24.64
C ASN A 399 -3.12 32.17 23.14
N LEU A 400 -4.30 32.49 22.60
CA LEU A 400 -4.49 32.64 21.17
C LEU A 400 -3.74 33.87 20.62
N LYS A 401 -2.98 33.65 19.55
CA LYS A 401 -2.27 34.68 18.77
C LYS A 401 -2.90 34.89 17.41
N TYR A 402 -3.29 33.81 16.73
CA TYR A 402 -3.89 33.88 15.40
C TYR A 402 -5.15 33.02 15.31
N LEU A 403 -6.23 33.62 14.82
CA LEU A 403 -7.45 32.92 14.42
C LEU A 403 -7.53 32.91 12.90
N LYS A 404 -7.36 31.75 12.28
CA LYS A 404 -7.50 31.56 10.85
C LYS A 404 -8.93 31.19 10.47
N LEU A 405 -9.56 32.07 9.71
CA LEU A 405 -10.89 31.81 9.16
C LEU A 405 -10.80 31.07 7.81
N PRO A 406 -11.83 30.27 7.46
CA PRO A 406 -12.01 29.76 6.11
C PRO A 406 -12.01 30.91 5.09
N LYS A 407 -11.49 30.67 3.88
CA LYS A 407 -11.45 31.70 2.82
C LYS A 407 -12.84 32.20 2.46
N GLU A 408 -13.83 31.32 2.59
CA GLU A 408 -15.23 31.56 2.29
C GLU A 408 -15.95 32.36 3.39
N TYR A 409 -15.36 32.44 4.59
CA TYR A 409 -15.99 33.06 5.76
C TYR A 409 -15.43 34.46 6.00
N LYS A 410 -16.27 35.49 5.78
CA LYS A 410 -15.87 36.89 5.97
C LYS A 410 -15.77 37.24 7.45
N GLU A 411 -14.78 38.07 7.81
CA GLU A 411 -14.66 38.55 9.20
C GLU A 411 -15.89 39.36 9.65
N SER A 412 -16.51 40.10 8.73
CA SER A 412 -17.76 40.84 8.98
C SER A 412 -18.93 39.94 9.43
N SER A 413 -18.85 38.64 9.14
CA SER A 413 -19.87 37.66 9.51
C SER A 413 -19.72 37.14 10.93
N LEU A 414 -18.60 37.42 11.62
CA LEU A 414 -18.45 37.07 13.04
C LEU A 414 -19.32 37.98 13.91
N SER A 415 -20.30 37.38 14.59
CA SER A 415 -21.10 38.07 15.60
C SER A 415 -20.24 38.54 16.77
N GLY A 416 -20.63 39.62 17.45
CA GLY A 416 -19.93 40.11 18.64
C GLY A 416 -19.82 39.03 19.72
N ALA A 417 -20.85 38.21 19.90
CA ALA A 417 -20.84 37.09 20.84
C ALA A 417 -19.81 36.00 20.47
N LEU A 418 -19.69 35.65 19.18
CA LEU A 418 -18.69 34.70 18.69
C LEU A 418 -17.26 35.25 18.83
N LYS A 419 -17.06 36.56 18.56
CA LYS A 419 -15.77 37.22 18.81
C LYS A 419 -15.41 37.19 20.29
N SER A 420 -16.35 37.52 21.17
CA SER A 420 -16.14 37.47 22.63
C SER A 420 -15.85 36.05 23.13
N TYR A 421 -16.50 35.02 22.57
CA TYR A 421 -16.25 33.63 22.95
C TYR A 421 -14.86 33.13 22.53
N LEU A 422 -14.40 33.48 21.33
CA LEU A 422 -13.12 33.02 20.80
C LEU A 422 -11.93 33.86 21.29
N LEU A 423 -12.11 35.16 21.44
CA LEU A 423 -11.04 36.14 21.64
C LEU A 423 -11.16 36.92 22.96
N GLY A 424 -12.19 36.69 23.76
CA GLY A 424 -12.49 37.51 24.95
C GLY A 424 -11.32 37.62 25.94
N ASP A 425 -10.64 36.50 26.22
CA ASP A 425 -9.46 36.47 27.09
C ASP A 425 -8.13 36.66 26.31
N CYS A 426 -8.20 36.89 25.00
CA CYS A 426 -7.05 37.02 24.11
C CYS A 426 -7.09 38.35 23.32
N PRO A 427 -6.98 39.52 23.99
CA PRO A 427 -7.18 40.83 23.34
C PRO A 427 -6.12 41.18 22.29
N ARG A 428 -4.99 40.45 22.25
CA ARG A 428 -3.90 40.64 21.28
C ARG A 428 -3.97 39.67 20.09
N ALA A 429 -4.95 38.78 20.06
CA ALA A 429 -5.11 37.82 18.97
C ALA A 429 -5.53 38.52 17.67
N THR A 430 -4.96 38.08 16.54
CA THR A 430 -5.25 38.63 15.22
C THR A 430 -6.03 37.63 14.37
N ILE A 431 -7.04 38.10 13.66
CA ILE A 431 -7.79 37.30 12.69
C ILE A 431 -7.06 37.34 11.35
N VAL A 432 -6.83 36.18 10.73
CA VAL A 432 -6.11 36.04 9.45
C VAL A 432 -6.87 35.15 8.48
N THR A 433 -6.76 35.42 7.17
CA THR A 433 -7.32 34.58 6.10
C THR A 433 -6.27 33.65 5.48
N SER A 434 -4.99 33.94 5.69
CA SER A 434 -3.84 33.10 5.32
C SER A 434 -2.78 33.16 6.42
N MET A 435 -2.27 32.00 6.84
CA MET A 435 -1.05 31.91 7.67
C MET A 435 0.13 31.61 6.75
N ALA A 436 1.29 32.23 7.01
CA ALA A 436 2.54 31.82 6.36
C ALA A 436 2.81 30.35 6.72
N GLN A 437 2.77 29.47 5.72
CA GLN A 437 3.00 28.04 5.92
C GLN A 437 4.49 27.80 6.14
N ASN A 438 4.87 27.29 7.31
CA ASN A 438 5.99 26.35 7.33
C ASN A 438 5.51 25.08 6.64
N ASN A 439 6.17 24.74 5.54
CA ASN A 439 5.87 23.66 4.59
C ASN A 439 5.13 22.47 5.22
N ARG A 440 3.83 22.37 4.93
CA ARG A 440 3.04 21.17 5.17
C ARG A 440 3.55 20.06 4.25
N ILE A 441 4.09 19.00 4.85
CA ILE A 441 4.22 17.70 4.22
C ILE A 441 2.80 17.12 4.08
N HIS A 442 2.18 17.37 2.94
CA HIS A 442 1.14 16.52 2.39
C HIS A 442 1.36 16.44 0.88
N GLN A 443 2.26 15.55 0.46
CA GLN A 443 2.02 14.64 -0.65
C GLN A 443 3.19 13.67 -0.77
N THR A 444 2.84 12.40 -0.67
CA THR A 444 3.63 11.24 -1.03
C THR A 444 4.19 11.41 -2.45
N ARG A 445 5.46 11.80 -2.56
CA ARG A 445 6.29 11.55 -3.74
C ARG A 445 7.71 11.31 -3.26
N ALA A 446 8.28 10.22 -3.78
CA ALA A 446 9.57 9.65 -3.41
C ALA A 446 10.64 10.71 -3.14
N VAL A 447 11.23 10.66 -1.94
CA VAL A 447 12.53 11.30 -1.68
C VAL A 447 13.57 10.43 -2.37
N SER A 448 13.90 10.77 -3.62
CA SER A 448 15.11 10.26 -4.24
C SER A 448 16.30 10.96 -3.60
N VAL A 449 17.17 10.17 -3.00
CA VAL A 449 18.51 10.55 -2.55
C VAL A 449 19.33 10.98 -3.77
N ALA A 450 19.46 12.29 -4.00
CA ALA A 450 20.50 12.89 -4.84
C ALA A 450 20.47 14.42 -4.68
N ALA A 451 21.15 14.92 -3.65
CA ALA A 451 21.55 16.32 -3.61
C ALA A 451 22.73 16.51 -2.65
N GLU A 452 23.90 16.01 -3.06
CA GLU A 452 25.16 16.63 -2.68
C GLU A 452 25.86 17.09 -3.97
N ASN A 453 26.26 18.37 -3.96
CA ASN A 453 27.22 19.02 -4.84
C ASN A 453 26.80 19.32 -6.29
N LEU A 454 26.36 20.56 -6.55
CA LEU A 454 27.19 21.54 -7.27
C LEU A 454 26.50 22.91 -7.33
N VAL A 455 27.16 23.87 -6.71
CA VAL A 455 26.96 25.31 -6.84
C VAL A 455 27.31 25.72 -8.27
N LEU A 456 26.47 26.55 -8.92
CA LEU A 456 26.89 27.68 -9.75
C LEU A 456 25.70 28.63 -9.97
N GLN A 457 26.00 29.92 -9.99
CA GLN A 457 25.12 31.07 -9.83
C GLN A 457 24.68 31.72 -11.17
N VAL A 458 23.48 32.34 -11.14
CA VAL A 458 23.08 33.64 -11.78
C VAL A 458 22.71 33.66 -13.29
N PRO A 459 21.79 34.55 -13.79
CA PRO A 459 20.61 35.21 -13.21
C PRO A 459 19.31 35.20 -14.09
N LEU A 460 18.25 35.75 -13.49
CA LEU A 460 16.91 36.05 -14.01
C LEU A 460 16.83 36.75 -15.39
N ALA A 461 15.78 36.39 -16.14
CA ALA A 461 15.07 37.30 -17.03
C ALA A 461 13.56 36.95 -17.05
N ASP A 462 12.73 37.92 -16.67
CA ASP A 462 11.29 38.02 -16.97
C ASP A 462 11.12 38.33 -18.48
N PRO A 463 10.00 37.97 -19.17
CA PRO A 463 8.72 38.65 -18.94
C PRO A 463 7.42 37.83 -19.15
N THR A 464 6.43 38.18 -18.32
CA THR A 464 5.03 38.56 -18.67
C THR A 464 4.42 37.98 -19.95
N LYS A 465 3.30 37.26 -19.79
CA LYS A 465 2.00 37.63 -20.40
C LYS A 465 0.84 36.78 -19.85
N GLU A 466 -0.23 37.49 -19.52
CA GLU A 466 -1.53 37.03 -19.07
C GLU A 466 -2.18 36.07 -20.10
N LEU A 467 -2.90 35.07 -19.60
CA LEU A 467 -3.81 34.24 -20.39
C LEU A 467 -5.12 34.10 -19.61
N GLY A 468 -6.12 34.82 -20.11
CA GLY A 468 -7.49 34.83 -19.61
C GLY A 468 -8.28 33.59 -19.97
N ASP A 469 -9.39 33.46 -19.24
CA ASP A 469 -10.40 32.41 -19.31
C ASP A 469 -10.92 32.14 -20.73
N CYS A 470 -11.19 30.86 -21.05
CA CYS A 470 -12.27 30.47 -21.96
C CYS A 470 -12.62 28.98 -21.84
N GLN A 471 -13.68 28.73 -21.07
CA GLN A 471 -14.87 27.90 -21.32
C GLN A 471 -14.80 26.64 -22.22
N TYR A 472 -15.28 25.55 -21.61
CA TYR A 472 -15.61 24.25 -22.18
C TYR A 472 -16.61 24.29 -23.35
N ILE A 473 -16.30 23.61 -24.45
CA ILE A 473 -17.30 23.12 -25.42
C ILE A 473 -16.99 21.66 -25.77
N ASN A 474 -17.88 20.76 -25.34
CA ASN A 474 -17.91 19.37 -25.77
C ASN A 474 -18.34 19.27 -27.24
N LYS A 475 -17.50 18.66 -28.09
CA LYS A 475 -17.94 18.11 -29.37
C LYS A 475 -17.50 16.65 -29.47
N THR A 476 -18.50 15.78 -29.52
CA THR A 476 -18.40 14.36 -29.85
C THR A 476 -17.90 14.20 -31.29
N VAL A 477 -16.80 13.45 -31.47
CA VAL A 477 -16.30 13.05 -32.79
C VAL A 477 -16.37 11.54 -32.90
N THR A 478 -17.09 11.07 -33.92
CA THR A 478 -17.21 9.69 -34.37
C THR A 478 -15.89 9.22 -34.97
N VAL A 479 -15.38 8.07 -34.51
CA VAL A 479 -14.14 7.46 -35.02
C VAL A 479 -14.49 6.45 -36.11
N ASP A 480 -14.11 6.78 -37.34
CA ASP A 480 -14.08 5.81 -38.44
C ASP A 480 -12.83 4.93 -38.31
N THR A 481 -13.06 3.62 -38.23
CA THR A 481 -12.06 2.56 -38.20
C THR A 481 -11.23 2.55 -39.48
N VAL A 482 -9.92 2.82 -39.38
CA VAL A 482 -8.96 2.55 -40.46
C VAL A 482 -8.12 1.32 -40.09
N ASN A 483 -8.25 0.32 -40.95
CA ASN A 483 -7.62 -0.98 -40.95
C ASN A 483 -6.08 -0.84 -41.06
N MET A 484 -5.33 -1.38 -40.10
CA MET A 484 -3.86 -1.45 -40.16
C MET A 484 -3.46 -2.87 -40.54
N GLY A 485 -3.26 -3.11 -41.84
CA GLY A 485 -2.64 -4.33 -42.34
C GLY A 485 -1.12 -4.20 -42.30
N LEU A 486 -0.42 -5.23 -41.80
CA LEU A 486 0.98 -5.51 -42.09
C LEU A 486 1.18 -7.03 -42.15
N GLN A 487 1.86 -7.45 -43.20
CA GLN A 487 2.06 -8.82 -43.69
C GLN A 487 2.81 -9.73 -42.71
N GLU A 488 2.31 -10.95 -42.53
CA GLU A 488 3.07 -12.10 -42.04
C GLU A 488 3.72 -12.82 -43.25
N GLN A 489 5.03 -13.07 -43.17
CA GLN A 489 5.71 -14.00 -44.08
C GLN A 489 5.60 -15.42 -43.51
N HIS A 490 4.93 -16.28 -44.29
CA HIS A 490 4.87 -17.73 -44.11
C HIS A 490 6.24 -18.36 -44.40
N VAL A 491 6.70 -19.25 -43.52
CA VAL A 491 7.52 -20.41 -43.88
C VAL A 491 6.85 -21.65 -43.32
N MET A 492 6.41 -22.52 -44.23
CA MET A 492 5.90 -23.87 -43.98
C MET A 492 7.05 -24.79 -43.59
N GLU A 493 6.80 -25.68 -42.62
CA GLU A 493 7.28 -27.05 -42.74
C GLU A 493 6.24 -28.01 -42.14
N ASN A 494 5.76 -28.90 -43.01
CA ASN A 494 4.79 -29.95 -42.74
C ASN A 494 5.50 -31.19 -42.19
N SER A 495 4.87 -31.89 -41.25
CA SER A 495 4.80 -33.35 -41.30
C SER A 495 3.72 -33.85 -40.33
N LEU A 496 2.59 -34.25 -40.92
CA LEU A 496 1.56 -35.12 -40.37
C LEU A 496 2.04 -36.57 -40.43
N VAL A 497 1.78 -37.36 -39.39
CA VAL A 497 1.50 -38.80 -39.52
C VAL A 497 0.39 -39.16 -38.53
N ASP A 498 -0.73 -39.59 -39.10
CA ASP A 498 -1.89 -40.19 -38.46
C ASP A 498 -1.60 -41.59 -37.90
N ALA A 499 -2.31 -42.00 -36.84
CA ALA A 499 -2.83 -43.36 -36.71
C ALA A 499 -3.96 -43.43 -35.67
N ASN A 500 -5.15 -43.74 -36.16
CA ASN A 500 -6.34 -44.18 -35.42
C ASN A 500 -6.14 -45.58 -34.81
N GLY A 501 -6.87 -45.88 -33.72
CA GLY A 501 -7.08 -47.26 -33.26
C GLY A 501 -7.99 -47.35 -32.03
N ALA A 502 -9.22 -47.80 -32.24
CA ALA A 502 -10.31 -47.94 -31.27
C ALA A 502 -10.32 -49.30 -30.54
N ASN A 503 -11.31 -49.44 -29.63
CA ASN A 503 -11.90 -50.64 -28.97
C ASN A 503 -11.51 -50.76 -27.48
N GLN A 504 -12.37 -50.43 -26.50
CA GLN A 504 -13.58 -51.14 -26.02
C GLN A 504 -13.39 -52.65 -25.86
N THR A 505 -13.41 -53.15 -24.61
CA THR A 505 -14.42 -54.08 -24.05
C THR A 505 -14.01 -54.58 -22.65
N ASP A 506 -14.85 -54.32 -21.64
CA ASP A 506 -15.03 -55.20 -20.47
C ASP A 506 -15.87 -56.43 -20.89
N PRO A 507 -15.82 -57.56 -20.17
CA PRO A 507 -16.90 -57.82 -19.22
C PRO A 507 -16.53 -58.56 -17.91
N LEU A 508 -17.46 -58.37 -16.97
CA LEU A 508 -17.68 -58.92 -15.63
C LEU A 508 -17.56 -60.46 -15.46
N VAL A 509 -17.24 -60.90 -14.23
CA VAL A 509 -18.10 -61.64 -13.27
C VAL A 509 -17.24 -62.49 -12.31
N GLY A 510 -17.56 -62.45 -11.01
CA GLY A 510 -17.31 -63.58 -10.09
C GLY A 510 -16.78 -63.19 -8.71
N GLY A 511 -17.68 -62.87 -7.78
CA GLY A 511 -17.33 -62.67 -6.37
C GLY A 511 -17.22 -63.98 -5.59
N VAL A 512 -16.34 -64.01 -4.59
CA VAL A 512 -16.52 -64.81 -3.37
C VAL A 512 -15.96 -64.00 -2.19
N SER A 513 -16.82 -63.76 -1.23
CA SER A 513 -16.58 -63.20 0.10
C SER A 513 -15.60 -64.03 0.92
N ASN A 514 -14.67 -63.37 1.62
CA ASN A 514 -14.11 -63.82 2.90
C ASN A 514 -13.45 -62.60 3.60
N ASP A 515 -14.13 -62.05 4.61
CA ASP A 515 -13.53 -61.24 5.67
C ASP A 515 -13.26 -62.15 6.88
N PRO A 516 -12.46 -61.78 7.91
CA PRO A 516 -11.37 -60.81 7.98
C PRO A 516 -10.11 -61.42 8.66
N VAL A 517 -8.89 -61.01 8.27
CA VAL A 517 -7.71 -61.12 9.15
C VAL A 517 -6.87 -59.87 9.05
N SER A 518 -6.70 -59.22 10.19
CA SER A 518 -5.76 -58.14 10.44
C SER A 518 -4.33 -58.55 10.09
N SER A 519 -3.66 -57.79 9.22
CA SER A 519 -2.21 -57.60 9.37
C SER A 519 -1.78 -56.20 8.90
N SER A 520 -1.36 -55.43 9.89
CA SER A 520 -0.45 -54.27 9.88
C SER A 520 -0.59 -53.21 8.77
N LYS A 521 -1.15 -52.07 9.19
CA LYS A 521 -0.71 -50.72 8.79
C LYS A 521 0.83 -50.69 8.60
N GLY A 522 1.28 -50.36 7.40
CA GLY A 522 2.60 -49.80 7.17
C GLY A 522 2.44 -48.39 6.62
N ASN A 523 2.64 -47.38 7.48
CA ASN A 523 2.74 -45.97 7.10
C ASN A 523 3.78 -45.84 5.97
N ARG A 524 3.37 -45.40 4.79
CA ARG A 524 4.31 -44.95 3.75
C ARG A 524 4.44 -43.44 3.87
N ASP A 525 5.21 -42.99 4.86
CA ASP A 525 5.52 -41.57 5.14
C ASP A 525 6.68 -41.04 4.25
N PHE A 526 7.09 -41.78 3.22
CA PHE A 526 8.26 -41.47 2.38
C PHE A 526 7.86 -41.16 0.93
N GLY A 527 8.40 -40.05 0.40
CA GLY A 527 8.36 -39.65 -1.01
C GLY A 527 9.73 -39.78 -1.67
N LEU A 528 9.79 -39.69 -3.01
CA LEU A 528 11.02 -39.76 -3.79
C LEU A 528 11.38 -38.39 -4.35
N TRP A 529 12.58 -37.90 -4.04
CA TRP A 529 13.15 -36.68 -4.61
C TRP A 529 14.49 -36.99 -5.28
N GLN A 530 14.56 -36.79 -6.59
CA GLN A 530 15.73 -37.15 -7.44
C GLN A 530 16.29 -38.56 -7.20
N GLY A 531 15.41 -39.54 -6.95
CA GLY A 531 15.80 -40.94 -6.71
C GLY A 531 16.18 -41.28 -5.26
N HIS A 532 16.16 -40.31 -4.35
CA HIS A 532 16.36 -40.49 -2.91
C HIS A 532 15.02 -40.54 -2.16
N GLU A 533 14.89 -41.46 -1.20
CA GLU A 533 13.73 -41.50 -0.30
C GLU A 533 13.86 -40.37 0.71
N VAL A 534 12.83 -39.55 0.85
CA VAL A 534 12.73 -38.43 1.80
C VAL A 534 11.34 -38.43 2.42
N ASN A 535 11.07 -37.67 3.49
CA ASN A 535 9.69 -37.53 3.96
C ASN A 535 8.81 -36.96 2.83
N SER A 536 7.62 -37.52 2.64
CA SER A 536 6.67 -37.10 1.60
C SER A 536 6.34 -35.60 1.63
N ASP A 537 6.30 -34.98 2.82
CA ASP A 537 6.06 -33.53 2.98
C ASP A 537 7.23 -32.65 2.53
N PHE A 538 8.44 -33.23 2.43
CA PHE A 538 9.68 -32.51 2.12
C PHE A 538 10.03 -32.48 0.64
N VAL A 539 9.41 -33.32 -0.19
CA VAL A 539 9.65 -33.33 -1.65
C VAL A 539 9.39 -31.95 -2.26
N CYS A 540 8.25 -31.34 -1.91
CA CYS A 540 7.89 -30.00 -2.39
C CYS A 540 8.84 -28.91 -1.89
N LEU A 541 9.39 -29.07 -0.68
CA LEU A 541 10.34 -28.12 -0.11
C LEU A 541 11.69 -28.21 -0.83
N LEU A 542 12.20 -29.42 -1.07
CA LEU A 542 13.44 -29.65 -1.81
C LEU A 542 13.37 -29.14 -3.26
N ASP A 543 12.24 -29.35 -3.94
CA ASP A 543 12.02 -28.79 -5.28
C ASP A 543 12.08 -27.25 -5.29
N ARG A 544 11.51 -26.59 -4.27
CA ARG A 544 11.61 -25.13 -4.13
C ARG A 544 13.06 -24.68 -3.87
N ILE A 545 13.79 -25.36 -2.99
CA ILE A 545 15.18 -25.03 -2.69
C ILE A 545 16.04 -25.20 -3.94
N MET A 546 15.87 -26.29 -4.68
CA MET A 546 16.66 -26.54 -5.88
C MET A 546 16.38 -25.53 -6.99
N HIS A 547 15.10 -25.16 -7.16
CA HIS A 547 14.74 -24.14 -8.13
C HIS A 547 15.32 -22.76 -7.76
N LYS A 548 15.30 -22.39 -6.48
CA LYS A 548 15.67 -21.05 -6.02
C LYS A 548 17.15 -20.88 -5.69
N TYR A 549 17.74 -21.88 -5.05
CA TYR A 549 19.14 -21.93 -4.63
C TYR A 549 19.80 -23.18 -5.21
N PRO A 550 19.93 -23.30 -6.54
CA PRO A 550 20.47 -24.51 -7.19
C PRO A 550 21.88 -24.85 -6.68
N LYS A 551 22.66 -23.82 -6.33
CA LYS A 551 23.99 -23.95 -5.70
C LYS A 551 23.98 -24.78 -4.41
N THR A 552 22.85 -24.79 -3.68
CA THR A 552 22.69 -25.61 -2.46
C THR A 552 23.05 -27.06 -2.72
N PHE A 553 22.78 -27.59 -3.92
CA PHE A 553 23.03 -28.99 -4.27
C PHE A 553 24.23 -29.18 -5.21
N GLU A 554 24.97 -28.12 -5.55
CA GLU A 554 26.05 -28.16 -6.56
C GLU A 554 27.21 -29.07 -6.16
N HIS A 555 27.52 -29.13 -4.86
CA HIS A 555 28.55 -30.02 -4.30
C HIS A 555 27.96 -31.21 -3.54
N PHE A 556 26.64 -31.40 -3.64
CA PHE A 556 25.96 -32.52 -3.04
C PHE A 556 26.23 -33.78 -3.89
N THR A 557 27.36 -34.43 -3.61
CA THR A 557 27.69 -35.74 -4.19
C THR A 557 27.87 -36.73 -3.06
N THR A 558 26.97 -37.70 -2.94
CA THR A 558 27.08 -38.69 -1.87
C THR A 558 26.88 -40.09 -2.44
N LYS A 559 27.95 -40.89 -2.42
CA LYS A 559 28.02 -42.26 -2.93
C LYS A 559 27.09 -43.26 -2.20
N TYR A 560 26.44 -42.84 -1.11
CA TYR A 560 25.67 -43.70 -0.21
C TYR A 560 24.22 -43.20 -0.03
N LYS A 561 23.27 -43.91 -0.64
CA LYS A 561 21.85 -43.52 -0.73
C LYS A 561 21.18 -43.24 0.63
N LYS A 562 21.50 -44.04 1.67
CA LYS A 562 20.93 -43.88 3.02
C LYS A 562 21.43 -42.60 3.72
N LEU A 563 22.68 -42.22 3.49
CA LEU A 563 23.26 -40.98 4.02
C LEU A 563 22.67 -39.75 3.32
N CYS A 564 22.39 -39.86 2.01
CA CYS A 564 21.71 -38.82 1.23
C CYS A 564 20.32 -38.50 1.83
N THR A 565 19.52 -39.54 2.07
CA THR A 565 18.20 -39.43 2.69
C THR A 565 18.26 -38.73 4.04
N MET A 566 19.21 -39.10 4.89
CA MET A 566 19.38 -38.50 6.21
C MET A 566 19.73 -37.02 6.13
N ASN A 567 20.66 -36.66 5.24
CA ASN A 567 21.11 -35.28 5.01
C ASN A 567 20.01 -34.40 4.41
N LEU A 568 19.24 -34.91 3.45
CA LEU A 568 18.10 -34.19 2.85
C LEU A 568 16.97 -33.97 3.86
N ASN A 569 16.66 -34.98 4.68
CA ASN A 569 15.67 -34.83 5.76
C ASN A 569 16.18 -33.85 6.82
N MET A 570 17.47 -33.88 7.18
CA MET A 570 18.07 -32.92 8.12
C MET A 570 17.94 -31.49 7.60
N LEU A 571 18.30 -31.23 6.33
CA LEU A 571 18.12 -29.93 5.68
C LEU A 571 16.66 -29.46 5.78
N CYS A 572 15.70 -30.33 5.46
CA CYS A 572 14.28 -29.98 5.46
C CYS A 572 13.71 -29.75 6.85
N THR A 573 14.03 -30.60 7.83
CA THR A 573 13.59 -30.44 9.21
C THR A 573 14.17 -29.15 9.79
N SER A 574 15.49 -28.93 9.65
CA SER A 574 16.14 -27.71 10.12
C SER A 574 15.53 -26.46 9.48
N LEU A 575 15.15 -26.51 8.21
CA LEU A 575 14.44 -25.41 7.54
C LEU A 575 13.03 -25.18 8.09
N ASN A 576 12.28 -26.25 8.29
CA ASN A 576 10.91 -26.17 8.79
C ASN A 576 10.87 -25.66 10.24
N ASP A 577 11.84 -26.07 11.05
CA ASP A 577 12.00 -25.61 12.43
C ASP A 577 12.47 -24.15 12.45
N PHE A 578 13.50 -23.82 11.67
CA PHE A 578 14.05 -22.46 11.57
C PHE A 578 13.02 -21.41 11.15
N THR A 579 12.04 -21.82 10.33
CA THR A 579 11.02 -20.92 9.79
C THR A 579 9.80 -20.73 10.69
N LYS A 580 9.57 -21.65 11.63
CA LYS A 580 8.47 -21.60 12.60
C LYS A 580 8.85 -20.93 13.90
N ILE A 581 10.15 -20.68 14.12
CA ILE A 581 10.61 -20.00 15.33
C ILE A 581 10.03 -18.60 15.39
N SER A 582 9.32 -18.33 16.48
CA SER A 582 8.88 -16.98 16.81
C SER A 582 10.09 -16.12 17.10
N MET A 583 10.11 -14.90 16.56
CA MET A 583 11.17 -13.94 16.87
C MET A 583 11.34 -13.81 18.38
N THR A 584 10.26 -13.76 19.17
CA THR A 584 10.31 -13.60 20.63
C THR A 584 11.05 -14.71 21.38
N GLU A 585 11.16 -15.90 20.78
CA GLU A 585 11.77 -17.09 21.39
C GLU A 585 13.24 -17.27 20.98
N VAL A 586 13.73 -16.50 20.00
CA VAL A 586 15.12 -16.54 19.56
C VAL A 586 16.04 -16.10 20.70
N SER A 587 16.80 -17.04 21.26
CA SER A 587 17.87 -16.82 22.24
C SER A 587 19.26 -16.84 21.56
N SER A 588 20.28 -16.34 22.27
CA SER A 588 21.67 -16.41 21.78
C SER A 588 22.15 -17.86 21.63
N GLU A 589 21.69 -18.75 22.52
CA GLU A 589 21.96 -20.19 22.47
C GLU A 589 21.38 -20.81 21.20
N MET A 590 20.13 -20.47 20.87
CA MET A 590 19.47 -20.96 19.65
C MET A 590 20.18 -20.49 18.37
N ILE A 591 20.69 -19.25 18.34
CA ILE A 591 21.50 -18.78 17.20
C ILE A 591 22.77 -19.62 17.03
N VAL A 592 23.45 -19.96 18.12
CA VAL A 592 24.64 -20.82 18.10
C VAL A 592 24.29 -22.22 17.59
N GLU A 593 23.21 -22.82 18.10
CA GLU A 593 22.74 -24.13 17.64
C GLU A 593 22.46 -24.15 16.12
N TYR A 594 21.77 -23.13 15.59
CA TYR A 594 21.53 -23.04 14.15
C TYR A 594 22.80 -22.81 13.33
N ARG A 595 23.79 -22.06 13.86
CA ARG A 595 25.10 -21.93 13.22
C ARG A 595 25.79 -23.29 13.09
N ASP A 596 25.76 -24.09 14.15
CA ASP A 596 26.36 -25.42 14.16
C ASP A 596 25.65 -26.38 13.20
N VAL A 597 24.31 -26.34 13.15
CA VAL A 597 23.51 -27.12 12.19
C VAL A 597 23.84 -26.71 10.74
N PHE A 598 23.94 -25.41 10.44
CA PHE A 598 24.27 -24.96 9.09
C PHE A 598 25.71 -25.29 8.72
N ALA A 599 26.67 -25.20 9.65
CA ALA A 599 28.04 -25.66 9.44
C ALA A 599 28.10 -27.17 9.17
N CYS A 600 27.29 -27.97 9.87
CA CYS A 600 27.14 -29.40 9.60
C CYS A 600 26.62 -29.66 8.18
N LEU A 601 25.58 -28.95 7.74
CA LEU A 601 25.05 -29.06 6.37
C LEU A 601 26.09 -28.66 5.31
N GLN A 602 26.89 -27.62 5.56
CA GLN A 602 28.01 -27.24 4.69
C GLN A 602 29.06 -28.35 4.57
N ASN A 603 29.42 -28.98 5.70
CA ASN A 603 30.32 -30.13 5.71
C ASN A 603 29.76 -31.36 4.96
N GLN A 604 28.43 -31.47 4.85
CA GLN A 604 27.75 -32.50 4.04
C GLN A 604 27.64 -32.12 2.55
N GLY A 605 28.23 -30.99 2.13
CA GLY A 605 28.27 -30.55 0.73
C GLY A 605 27.11 -29.67 0.29
N PHE A 606 26.26 -29.18 1.22
CA PHE A 606 25.22 -28.22 0.88
C PHE A 606 25.71 -26.77 0.95
N ASP A 607 25.52 -25.99 -0.10
CA ASP A 607 25.72 -24.52 -0.03
C ASP A 607 24.51 -23.86 0.64
N VAL A 608 24.57 -23.72 1.97
CA VAL A 608 23.55 -23.04 2.79
C VAL A 608 23.93 -21.59 3.13
N SER A 609 24.76 -20.93 2.33
CA SER A 609 25.20 -19.55 2.57
C SER A 609 24.02 -18.57 2.72
N TRP A 610 22.92 -18.81 2.01
CA TRP A 610 21.69 -18.04 2.11
C TRP A 610 21.00 -18.18 3.49
N LEU A 611 21.08 -19.36 4.12
CA LEU A 611 20.58 -19.56 5.49
C LEU A 611 21.48 -18.90 6.52
N VAL A 612 22.79 -18.97 6.34
CA VAL A 612 23.77 -18.30 7.21
C VAL A 612 23.57 -16.79 7.18
N ASN A 613 23.38 -16.20 6.00
CA ASN A 613 23.08 -14.77 5.84
C ASN A 613 21.77 -14.39 6.54
N ARG A 614 20.74 -15.25 6.46
CA ARG A 614 19.47 -15.03 7.17
C ARG A 614 19.65 -15.11 8.69
N LEU A 615 20.41 -16.07 9.19
CA LEU A 615 20.70 -16.20 10.62
C LEU A 615 21.46 -14.99 11.15
N ASN A 616 22.46 -14.50 10.40
CA ASN A 616 23.17 -13.26 10.70
C ASN A 616 22.21 -12.06 10.76
N TYR A 617 21.23 -11.99 9.85
CA TYR A 617 20.22 -10.94 9.85
C TYR A 617 19.29 -11.02 11.08
N ILE A 618 18.84 -12.21 11.46
CA ILE A 618 18.01 -12.43 12.66
C ILE A 618 18.80 -12.08 13.92
N GLU A 619 20.06 -12.52 14.02
CA GLU A 619 20.94 -12.17 15.12
C GLU A 619 21.14 -10.66 15.22
N HIS A 620 21.37 -9.99 14.08
CA HIS A 620 21.48 -8.53 14.04
C HIS A 620 20.18 -7.87 14.54
N LEU A 621 19.02 -8.28 14.04
CA LEU A 621 17.73 -7.76 14.47
C LEU A 621 17.48 -7.94 15.97
N ARG A 622 17.87 -9.08 16.55
CA ARG A 622 17.58 -9.40 17.96
C ARG A 622 18.58 -8.80 18.93
N PHE A 623 19.87 -8.85 18.60
CA PHE A 623 20.95 -8.59 19.54
C PHE A 623 21.76 -7.34 19.23
N SER A 624 21.63 -6.74 18.04
CA SER A 624 22.33 -5.47 17.77
C SER A 624 21.64 -4.32 18.49
N LYS A 625 22.35 -3.72 19.44
CA LYS A 625 22.00 -2.43 20.02
C LYS A 625 22.16 -1.34 18.93
N PRO A 626 21.36 -0.25 18.96
CA PRO A 626 21.56 0.85 18.03
C PRO A 626 22.99 1.38 18.16
N PHE A 627 23.63 1.69 17.03
CA PHE A 627 24.83 2.51 16.99
C PHE A 627 24.49 3.86 17.64
N VAL A 628 24.77 3.97 18.94
CA VAL A 628 24.94 5.26 19.59
C VAL A 628 26.18 5.84 18.92
N ILE A 629 25.98 6.85 18.08
CA ILE A 629 27.07 7.74 17.65
C ILE A 629 27.67 8.29 18.94
N ALA A 630 28.78 7.70 19.37
CA ALA A 630 29.59 8.24 20.44
C ALA A 630 30.03 9.63 19.94
N LYS A 631 29.45 10.68 20.52
CA LYS A 631 30.03 12.01 20.48
C LYS A 631 31.47 11.86 20.97
N ILE A 632 32.41 12.03 20.05
CA ILE A 632 33.80 12.35 20.37
C ILE A 632 33.72 13.59 21.28
N ARG A 633 34.18 13.44 22.52
CA ARG A 633 34.44 14.55 23.43
C ARG A 633 35.77 15.19 23.08
#